data_AF-A0A842ZWE8-F1
#
_entry.id   AF-A0A842ZWE8-F1
#
_cell.length_a   1.000
_cell.length_b   1.000
_cell.length_c   1.000
_cell.angle_alpha   90.00
_cell.angle_beta   90.00
_cell.angle_gamma   90.00
#
_symmetry.space_group_name_H-M   'P 1'
#
loop_
_entity.id
_entity.type
_entity.pdbx_description
1 polymer ?
#
loop_
_entity_poly.entity_id
_entity_poly.type
_entity_poly.pdbx_seq_one_letter_code
_entity_poly.pdbx_strand_id
1 'polypeptide(L)'
;MNRISTIAKKNKDVAAAIIVQAIIDEGAIGADGSITITYTSKKNAVYLWEIAHAWDFVHPLRKKEYSNHTKWCISFRADKRKELYNLVGPLPDPRHDKMFRHILRNHIGGPHKNGRGESERMILELLKKKVKTVRQIAYDLDLSASSVRKHLRILRNKKKVVVSGCDKQAIYKNQRTAEIWAYCTL
;
A
#
# COMPACT_ATOMS: atom_id res chain seq x y z
N MET A 1 -10.82 12.60 29.43
CA MET A 1 -9.90 12.83 28.28
C MET A 1 -8.72 11.88 28.44
N ASN A 2 -8.36 11.08 27.43
CA ASN A 2 -7.31 10.05 27.56
C ASN A 2 -5.92 10.73 27.64
N ARG A 3 -5.19 10.51 28.75
CA ARG A 3 -3.85 11.08 29.00
C ARG A 3 -2.88 10.87 27.82
N ILE A 4 -2.93 9.71 27.17
CA ILE A 4 -2.07 9.36 26.05
C ILE A 4 -2.38 10.22 24.81
N SER A 5 -3.66 10.50 24.54
CA SER A 5 -4.05 11.38 23.43
C SER A 5 -3.53 12.81 23.63
N THR A 6 -3.61 13.32 24.86
CA THR A 6 -3.10 14.66 25.17
C THR A 6 -1.59 14.75 24.99
N ILE A 7 -0.84 13.72 25.37
CA ILE A 7 0.62 13.64 25.15
C ILE A 7 0.92 13.55 23.65
N ALA A 8 0.25 12.66 22.92
CA ALA A 8 0.46 12.46 21.50
C ALA A 8 0.15 13.72 20.67
N LYS A 9 -0.85 14.52 21.06
CA LYS A 9 -1.15 15.82 20.41
C LYS A 9 -0.09 16.90 20.68
N LYS A 10 0.82 16.69 21.65
CA LYS A 10 1.90 17.63 22.00
C LYS A 10 3.30 17.12 21.60
N ASN A 11 3.46 15.81 21.45
CA ASN A 11 4.71 15.17 21.07
C ASN A 11 4.53 14.36 19.78
N LYS A 12 5.20 14.81 18.72
CA LYS A 12 5.06 14.25 17.37
C LYS A 12 5.62 12.83 17.27
N ASP A 13 6.68 12.50 17.99
CA ASP A 13 7.29 11.16 17.99
C ASP A 13 6.35 10.15 18.65
N VAL A 14 5.71 10.53 19.76
CA VAL A 14 4.69 9.71 20.41
C VAL A 14 3.48 9.50 19.50
N ALA A 15 3.03 10.55 18.80
CA ALA A 15 1.97 10.41 17.80
C ALA A 15 2.37 9.46 16.67
N ALA A 16 3.58 9.61 16.12
CA ALA A 16 4.09 8.77 15.04
C ALA A 16 4.18 7.30 15.46
N ALA A 17 4.66 7.01 16.67
CA ALA A 17 4.70 5.66 17.22
C ALA A 17 3.31 5.03 17.33
N ILE A 18 2.32 5.76 17.89
CA ILE A 18 0.92 5.28 17.98
C ILE A 18 0.33 5.02 16.59
N ILE A 19 0.56 5.95 15.66
CA ILE A 19 0.07 5.86 14.28
C ILE A 19 0.64 4.63 13.58
N VAL A 20 1.96 4.43 13.67
CA VAL A 20 2.64 3.33 12.98
C VAL A 20 2.27 1.99 13.60
N GLN A 21 2.11 1.90 14.91
CA GLN A 21 1.57 0.71 15.56
C GLN A 21 0.19 0.37 15.00
N ALA A 22 -0.70 1.36 14.87
CA ALA A 22 -2.01 1.15 14.26
C ALA A 22 -1.95 0.79 12.77
N ILE A 23 -0.94 1.25 12.02
CA ILE A 23 -0.69 0.82 10.62
C ILE A 23 -0.29 -0.66 10.58
N ILE A 24 0.55 -1.12 11.51
CA ILE A 24 1.01 -2.51 11.59
C ILE A 24 -0.16 -3.43 11.97
N ASP A 25 -0.96 -3.03 12.97
CA ASP A 25 -2.01 -3.89 13.51
C ASP A 25 -3.26 -3.95 12.62
N GLU A 26 -3.67 -2.80 12.07
CA GLU A 26 -5.00 -2.62 11.44
C GLU A 26 -4.92 -1.95 10.06
N GLY A 27 -3.71 -1.51 9.66
CA GLY A 27 -3.51 -0.78 8.44
C GLY A 27 -3.50 -1.66 7.21
N ALA A 28 -3.91 -1.07 6.10
CA ALA A 28 -3.69 -1.58 4.76
C ALA A 28 -2.73 -0.65 4.02
N ILE A 29 -1.53 -1.15 3.73
CA ILE A 29 -0.59 -0.49 2.83
C ILE A 29 -0.87 -0.99 1.41
N GLY A 30 -1.59 -0.16 0.65
CA GLY A 30 -2.00 -0.46 -0.71
C GLY A 30 -0.81 -0.44 -1.67
N ALA A 31 -0.78 -1.39 -2.60
CA ALA A 31 0.23 -1.41 -3.67
C ALA A 31 0.01 -0.27 -4.71
N ASP A 32 -1.11 0.45 -4.58
CA ASP A 32 -1.43 1.70 -5.27
C ASP A 32 -0.78 2.94 -4.62
N GLY A 33 -0.10 2.76 -3.50
CA GLY A 33 0.54 3.84 -2.76
C GLY A 33 -0.27 4.32 -1.56
N SER A 34 -1.47 3.80 -1.30
CA SER A 34 -2.29 4.28 -0.18
C SER A 34 -1.87 3.67 1.18
N ILE A 35 -2.05 4.43 2.26
CA ILE A 35 -2.10 3.87 3.63
C ILE A 35 -3.48 4.21 4.19
N THR A 36 -4.21 3.19 4.60
CA THR A 36 -5.53 3.36 5.21
C THR A 36 -5.70 2.45 6.41
N ILE A 37 -6.32 2.96 7.48
CA ILE A 37 -6.73 2.17 8.64
C ILE A 37 -8.25 2.20 8.71
N THR A 38 -8.89 1.07 8.99
CA THR A 38 -10.35 0.99 9.09
C THR A 38 -10.79 0.34 10.39
N TYR A 39 -11.67 1.03 11.13
CA TYR A 39 -12.30 0.47 12.33
C TYR A 39 -13.81 0.35 12.14
N THR A 40 -14.42 -0.65 12.76
CA THR A 40 -15.88 -0.70 12.97
C THR A 40 -16.29 0.20 14.15
N SER A 41 -15.44 0.34 15.17
CA SER A 41 -15.64 1.25 16.28
C SER A 41 -15.37 2.71 15.91
N LYS A 42 -16.41 3.56 15.95
CA LYS A 42 -16.28 5.02 15.77
C LYS A 42 -15.31 5.62 16.80
N LYS A 43 -15.39 5.17 18.06
CA LYS A 43 -14.55 5.68 19.15
C LYS A 43 -13.06 5.48 18.86
N ASN A 44 -12.67 4.28 18.40
CA ASN A 44 -11.27 3.99 18.08
C ASN A 44 -10.80 4.78 16.85
N ALA A 45 -11.66 4.88 15.83
CA ALA A 45 -11.36 5.68 14.64
C ALA A 45 -11.16 7.16 14.96
N VAL A 46 -12.06 7.76 15.73
CA VAL A 46 -11.95 9.17 16.14
C VAL A 46 -10.70 9.39 16.99
N TYR A 47 -10.40 8.50 17.93
CA TYR A 47 -9.20 8.59 18.76
C TYR A 47 -7.92 8.65 17.93
N LEU A 48 -7.74 7.71 17.00
CA LEU A 48 -6.55 7.68 16.14
C LEU A 48 -6.54 8.84 15.15
N TRP A 49 -7.70 9.18 14.58
CA TRP A 49 -7.82 10.29 13.65
C TRP A 49 -7.45 11.61 14.29
N GLU A 50 -7.91 11.91 15.51
CA GLU A 50 -7.58 13.15 16.21
C GLU A 50 -6.07 13.31 16.47
N ILE A 51 -5.39 12.20 16.81
CA ILE A 51 -3.93 12.21 16.99
C ILE A 51 -3.24 12.51 15.65
N ALA A 52 -3.61 11.79 14.59
CA ALA A 52 -2.99 11.96 13.29
C ALA A 52 -3.32 13.30 12.62
N HIS A 53 -4.54 13.81 12.83
CA HIS A 53 -5.02 15.08 12.28
C HIS A 53 -4.33 16.28 12.94
N ALA A 54 -4.04 16.22 14.25
CA ALA A 54 -3.29 17.26 14.95
C ALA A 54 -1.91 17.54 14.33
N TRP A 55 -1.33 16.56 13.65
CA TRP A 55 -0.04 16.65 12.96
C TRP A 55 -0.16 16.70 11.44
N ASP A 56 -1.37 16.92 10.91
CA ASP A 56 -1.66 17.00 9.47
C ASP A 56 -1.23 15.76 8.68
N PHE A 57 -1.27 14.57 9.28
CA PHE A 57 -0.87 13.32 8.59
C PHE A 57 -1.99 12.70 7.76
N VAL A 58 -3.24 13.04 8.05
CA VAL A 58 -4.41 12.34 7.51
C VAL A 58 -5.41 13.30 6.88
N HIS A 59 -6.18 12.78 5.93
CA HIS A 59 -7.37 13.44 5.41
C HIS A 59 -8.51 13.45 6.45
N PRO A 60 -9.60 14.23 6.21
CA PRO A 60 -10.80 14.16 7.03
C PRO A 60 -11.31 12.72 7.20
N LEU A 61 -11.82 12.41 8.38
CA LEU A 61 -12.34 11.08 8.70
C LEU A 61 -13.51 10.74 7.77
N ARG A 62 -13.45 9.59 7.11
CA ARG A 62 -14.52 9.13 6.21
C ARG A 62 -15.31 7.98 6.83
N LYS A 63 -16.59 7.91 6.51
CA LYS A 63 -17.44 6.74 6.79
C LYS A 63 -17.71 5.95 5.51
N LYS A 64 -17.78 4.63 5.63
CA LYS A 64 -18.25 3.72 4.58
C LYS A 64 -19.32 2.81 5.17
N GLU A 65 -20.50 2.87 4.58
CA GLU A 65 -21.64 2.05 4.97
C GLU A 65 -21.61 0.74 4.18
N TYR A 66 -21.79 -0.37 4.89
CA TYR A 66 -21.97 -1.71 4.33
C TYR A 66 -23.34 -2.23 4.79
N SER A 67 -23.82 -3.27 4.12
CA SER A 67 -25.15 -3.85 4.40
C SER A 67 -25.37 -4.24 5.86
N ASN A 68 -24.32 -4.65 6.58
CA ASN A 68 -24.41 -5.13 7.96
C ASN A 68 -23.54 -4.37 8.97
N HIS A 69 -22.76 -3.37 8.56
CA HIS A 69 -21.92 -2.58 9.48
C HIS A 69 -21.44 -1.27 8.84
N THR A 70 -20.88 -0.39 9.67
CA THR A 70 -20.17 0.81 9.21
C THR A 70 -18.68 0.66 9.47
N LYS A 71 -17.85 1.10 8.52
CA LYS A 71 -16.41 1.29 8.73
C LYS A 71 -16.06 2.76 8.71
N TRP A 72 -15.21 3.17 9.64
CA TRP A 72 -14.60 4.48 9.73
C TRP A 72 -13.18 4.38 9.17
N CYS A 73 -12.89 5.17 8.14
CA CYS A 73 -11.66 5.08 7.37
C CYS A 73 -10.77 6.31 7.62
N ILE A 74 -9.55 6.04 8.08
CA ILE A 74 -8.48 7.01 8.22
C ILE A 74 -7.55 6.82 7.02
N SER A 75 -7.26 7.89 6.28
CA SER A 75 -6.44 7.83 5.06
C SER A 75 -5.29 8.82 5.18
N PHE A 76 -4.06 8.33 5.01
CA PHE A 76 -2.86 9.15 5.15
C PHE A 76 -2.52 9.89 3.86
N ARG A 77 -2.17 11.16 4.03
CA ARG A 77 -1.75 12.04 2.93
C ARG A 77 -0.45 11.55 2.31
N ALA A 78 -0.31 11.69 0.99
CA ALA A 78 0.84 11.16 0.26
C ALA A 78 2.16 11.87 0.59
N ASP A 79 2.10 13.20 0.65
CA ASP A 79 3.21 14.10 0.96
C ASP A 79 3.78 13.90 2.37
N LYS A 80 3.01 13.31 3.28
CA LYS A 80 3.38 13.14 4.70
C LYS A 80 3.98 11.78 5.04
N ARG A 81 3.92 10.80 4.14
CA ARG A 81 4.37 9.43 4.42
C ARG A 81 5.86 9.34 4.70
N LYS A 82 6.67 10.11 3.96
CA LYS A 82 8.13 10.14 4.14
C LYS A 82 8.50 10.71 5.50
N GLU A 83 7.83 11.78 5.91
CA GLU A 83 7.97 12.35 7.24
C GLU A 83 7.61 11.33 8.32
N LEU A 84 6.45 10.67 8.19
CA LEU A 84 6.02 9.64 9.14
C LEU A 84 7.05 8.51 9.27
N TYR A 85 7.57 8.01 8.14
CA TYR A 85 8.59 6.95 8.14
C TYR A 85 9.91 7.41 8.77
N ASN A 86 10.34 8.64 8.51
CA ASN A 86 11.58 9.18 9.08
C ASN A 86 11.49 9.31 10.61
N LEU A 87 10.30 9.58 11.15
CA LEU A 87 10.10 9.69 12.61
C LEU A 87 10.20 8.33 13.32
N VAL A 88 9.72 7.25 12.70
CA VAL A 88 9.67 5.93 13.34
C VAL A 88 10.81 4.99 12.94
N GLY A 89 11.47 5.28 11.81
CA GLY A 89 12.46 4.39 11.22
C GLY A 89 11.85 3.13 10.57
N PRO A 90 12.69 2.13 10.28
CA PRO A 90 12.25 0.87 9.69
C PRO A 90 11.21 0.14 10.55
N LEU A 91 10.20 -0.45 9.91
CA LEU A 91 9.19 -1.21 10.65
C LEU A 91 9.73 -2.57 11.11
N PRO A 92 9.29 -3.08 12.27
CA PRO A 92 9.80 -4.33 12.83
C PRO A 92 9.49 -5.56 11.96
N ASP A 93 8.37 -5.57 11.24
CA ASP A 93 8.08 -6.61 10.25
C ASP A 93 8.70 -6.23 8.89
N PRO A 94 9.67 -7.01 8.37
CA PRO A 94 10.30 -6.75 7.08
C PRO A 94 9.32 -6.66 5.90
N ARG A 95 8.18 -7.36 5.98
CA ARG A 95 7.15 -7.31 4.94
C ARG A 95 6.44 -5.97 4.94
N HIS A 96 5.98 -5.51 6.10
CA HIS A 96 5.35 -4.19 6.26
C HIS A 96 6.34 -3.06 5.94
N ASP A 97 7.59 -3.19 6.37
CA ASP A 97 8.63 -2.23 6.07
C ASP A 97 8.89 -2.13 4.56
N LYS A 98 8.99 -3.26 3.84
CA LYS A 98 9.12 -3.27 2.38
C LYS A 98 7.91 -2.62 1.70
N MET A 99 6.69 -2.87 2.21
CA MET A 99 5.47 -2.23 1.71
C MET A 99 5.52 -0.71 1.90
N PHE A 100 5.90 -0.25 3.09
CA PHE A 100 5.99 1.17 3.41
C PHE A 100 7.05 1.85 2.55
N ARG A 101 8.28 1.31 2.49
CA ARG A 101 9.35 1.87 1.64
C ARG A 101 8.95 1.96 0.17
N HIS A 102 8.25 0.95 -0.36
CA HIS A 102 7.82 0.98 -1.76
C HIS A 102 6.83 2.11 -2.06
N ILE A 103 5.97 2.49 -1.11
CA ILE A 103 5.03 3.62 -1.31
C ILE A 103 5.69 4.99 -1.06
N LEU A 104 6.91 5.01 -0.49
CA LEU A 104 7.76 6.20 -0.37
C LEU A 104 8.61 6.44 -1.61
N ARG A 105 8.64 5.51 -2.57
CA ARG A 105 9.36 5.73 -3.82
C ARG A 105 8.93 7.06 -4.40
N ASN A 106 9.90 7.82 -4.89
CA ASN A 106 9.57 9.01 -5.67
C ASN A 106 8.85 8.50 -6.91
N HIS A 107 7.51 8.60 -6.92
CA HIS A 107 6.80 8.42 -8.17
C HIS A 107 7.21 9.58 -9.04
N ILE A 108 8.22 9.38 -9.89
CA ILE A 108 8.49 10.31 -10.99
C ILE A 108 7.30 10.17 -11.93
N GLY A 109 6.20 10.81 -11.56
CA GLY A 109 5.02 11.01 -12.38
C GLY A 109 5.38 12.10 -13.36
N GLY A 110 5.73 11.71 -14.58
CA GLY A 110 6.20 12.67 -15.58
C GLY A 110 6.82 11.96 -16.80
N PRO A 111 7.21 12.74 -17.82
CA PRO A 111 7.60 12.27 -19.17
C PRO A 111 8.78 11.28 -19.23
N HIS A 112 9.48 11.03 -18.12
CA HIS A 112 10.47 9.95 -17.97
C HIS A 112 9.83 8.58 -17.72
N LYS A 113 8.71 8.28 -18.39
CA LYS A 113 8.24 6.91 -18.49
C LYS A 113 9.35 6.11 -19.18
N ASN A 114 9.62 4.91 -18.67
CA ASN A 114 10.37 3.90 -19.41
C ASN A 114 9.95 3.96 -20.89
N GLY A 115 10.92 3.81 -21.80
CA GLY A 115 10.67 3.85 -23.24
C GLY A 115 9.46 2.99 -23.62
N ARG A 116 8.79 3.33 -24.72
CA ARG A 116 7.55 2.63 -25.12
C ARG A 116 7.78 1.10 -25.16
N GLY A 117 7.08 0.36 -24.31
CA GLY A 117 7.17 -1.10 -24.21
C GLY A 117 8.26 -1.65 -23.28
N GLU A 118 9.11 -0.79 -22.70
CA GLU A 118 10.21 -1.22 -21.83
C GLU A 118 9.70 -1.86 -20.53
N SER A 119 8.67 -1.28 -19.90
CA SER A 119 8.02 -1.93 -18.74
C SER A 119 7.40 -3.28 -19.10
N GLU A 120 6.85 -3.45 -20.31
CA GLU A 120 6.34 -4.75 -20.78
C GLU A 120 7.47 -5.77 -20.92
N ARG A 121 8.61 -5.34 -21.48
CA ARG A 121 9.83 -6.16 -21.63
C ARG A 121 10.36 -6.59 -20.27
N MET A 122 10.54 -5.66 -19.33
CA MET A 122 11.03 -5.95 -17.97
C MET A 122 10.11 -6.92 -17.22
N ILE A 123 8.78 -6.75 -17.35
CA ILE A 123 7.81 -7.66 -16.75
C ILE A 123 7.93 -9.07 -17.36
N LEU A 124 8.05 -9.18 -18.69
CA LEU A 124 8.23 -10.48 -19.34
C LEU A 124 9.52 -11.17 -18.89
N GLU A 125 10.64 -10.45 -18.84
CA GLU A 125 11.92 -11.02 -18.40
C GLU A 125 11.88 -11.49 -16.94
N LEU A 126 11.15 -10.81 -16.05
CA LEU A 126 10.90 -11.31 -14.70
C LEU A 126 10.07 -12.60 -14.71
N LEU A 127 9.00 -12.63 -15.50
CA LEU A 127 8.05 -13.76 -15.52
C LEU A 127 8.60 -15.00 -16.22
N LYS A 128 9.54 -14.86 -17.16
CA LYS A 128 10.29 -15.98 -17.74
C LYS A 128 11.13 -16.72 -16.69
N LYS A 129 11.64 -16.00 -15.68
CA LYS A 129 12.47 -16.59 -14.62
C LYS A 129 11.64 -17.27 -13.54
N LYS A 130 10.54 -16.62 -13.12
CA LYS A 130 9.69 -17.12 -12.04
C LYS A 130 8.31 -16.49 -12.10
N VAL A 131 7.28 -17.27 -11.78
CA VAL A 131 5.92 -16.76 -11.57
C VAL A 131 5.90 -15.76 -10.41
N LYS A 132 5.16 -14.66 -10.56
CA LYS A 132 5.13 -13.57 -9.57
C LYS A 132 3.74 -12.97 -9.44
N THR A 133 3.43 -12.46 -8.25
CA THR A 133 2.24 -11.65 -8.04
C THR A 133 2.43 -10.22 -8.55
N VAL A 134 1.33 -9.51 -8.79
CA VAL A 134 1.37 -8.06 -9.15
C VAL A 134 2.22 -7.28 -8.15
N ARG A 135 2.09 -7.59 -6.85
CA ARG A 135 2.83 -6.91 -5.78
C ARG A 135 4.33 -7.20 -5.85
N GLN A 136 4.72 -8.45 -6.10
CA GLN A 136 6.13 -8.81 -6.28
C GLN A 136 6.74 -8.11 -7.50
N ILE A 137 6.04 -8.09 -8.63
CA ILE A 137 6.49 -7.39 -9.85
C ILE A 137 6.63 -5.88 -9.58
N ALA A 138 5.67 -5.29 -8.86
CA ALA A 138 5.72 -3.88 -8.48
C ALA A 138 6.98 -3.58 -7.65
N TYR A 139 7.34 -4.44 -6.69
CA TYR A 139 8.54 -4.25 -5.88
C TYR A 139 9.82 -4.45 -6.67
N ASP A 140 9.89 -5.49 -7.49
CA ASP A 140 11.11 -5.84 -8.22
C ASP A 140 11.45 -4.83 -9.32
N LEU A 141 10.44 -4.16 -9.89
CA LEU A 141 10.61 -3.17 -10.97
C LEU A 141 10.39 -1.72 -10.52
N ASP A 142 10.16 -1.51 -9.22
CA ASP A 142 9.76 -0.22 -8.63
C ASP A 142 8.57 0.48 -9.36
N LEU A 143 7.62 -0.33 -9.83
CA LEU A 143 6.42 0.15 -10.55
C LEU A 143 5.22 0.24 -9.60
N SER A 144 4.23 1.07 -9.94
CA SER A 144 2.94 1.01 -9.26
C SER A 144 2.16 -0.25 -9.64
N ALA A 145 1.40 -0.81 -8.69
CA ALA A 145 0.55 -1.97 -9.00
C ALA A 145 -0.49 -1.67 -10.10
N SER A 146 -0.92 -0.43 -10.23
CA SER A 146 -1.78 -0.01 -11.34
C SER A 146 -1.06 -0.04 -12.69
N SER A 147 0.21 0.39 -12.75
CA SER A 147 1.05 0.28 -13.95
C SER A 147 1.31 -1.18 -14.31
N VAL A 148 1.68 -2.01 -13.33
CA VAL A 148 1.92 -3.45 -13.51
C VAL A 148 0.67 -4.13 -14.06
N ARG A 149 -0.52 -3.92 -13.47
CA ARG A 149 -1.78 -4.49 -13.98
C ARG A 149 -2.09 -4.05 -15.40
N LYS A 150 -1.84 -2.77 -15.73
CA LYS A 150 -2.04 -2.26 -17.10
C LYS A 150 -1.16 -3.02 -18.09
N HIS A 151 0.12 -3.18 -17.80
CA HIS A 151 1.06 -3.89 -18.67
C HIS A 151 0.77 -5.40 -18.75
N LEU A 152 0.44 -6.05 -17.63
CA LEU A 152 0.04 -7.46 -17.61
C LEU A 152 -1.21 -7.72 -18.46
N ARG A 153 -2.21 -6.83 -18.42
CA ARG A 153 -3.38 -6.92 -19.30
C ARG A 153 -3.01 -6.82 -20.78
N ILE A 154 -2.11 -5.91 -21.15
CA ILE A 154 -1.62 -5.79 -22.53
C ILE A 154 -0.87 -7.07 -22.96
N LEU A 155 0.01 -7.58 -22.11
CA LEU A 155 0.77 -8.81 -22.37
C LEU A 155 -0.12 -10.05 -22.47
N ARG A 156 -1.17 -10.12 -21.65
CA ARG A 156 -2.17 -11.20 -21.69
C ARG A 156 -2.97 -11.16 -23.00
N ASN A 157 -3.39 -9.99 -23.44
CA ASN A 157 -4.06 -9.83 -24.74
C ASN A 157 -3.15 -10.26 -25.90
N LYS A 158 -1.83 -10.08 -25.75
CA LYS A 158 -0.81 -10.59 -26.69
C LYS A 158 -0.45 -12.08 -26.48
N LYS A 159 -1.16 -12.80 -25.59
CA LYS A 159 -0.92 -14.21 -25.21
C LYS A 159 0.51 -14.51 -24.71
N LYS A 160 1.21 -13.52 -24.15
CA LYS A 160 2.58 -13.69 -23.62
C LYS A 160 2.62 -14.08 -22.15
N VAL A 161 1.53 -13.83 -21.42
CA VAL A 161 1.40 -14.14 -19.99
C VAL A 161 0.00 -14.62 -19.68
N VAL A 162 -0.13 -15.41 -18.61
CA VAL A 162 -1.41 -15.93 -18.11
C VAL A 162 -1.46 -15.84 -16.59
N VAL A 163 -2.67 -15.83 -16.04
CA VAL A 163 -2.88 -15.99 -14.59
C VAL A 163 -2.85 -17.49 -14.28
N SER A 164 -1.90 -17.91 -13.46
CA SER A 164 -1.70 -19.33 -13.09
C SER A 164 -2.35 -19.70 -11.76
N GLY A 165 -2.88 -18.74 -11.02
CA GLY A 165 -3.54 -18.95 -9.73
C GLY A 165 -3.54 -17.72 -8.84
N CYS A 166 -3.69 -17.93 -7.54
CA CYS A 166 -3.68 -16.88 -6.51
C CYS A 166 -2.78 -17.29 -5.34
N ASP A 167 -2.00 -16.34 -4.83
CA ASP A 167 -1.17 -16.54 -3.64
C ASP A 167 -2.04 -16.56 -2.38
N LYS A 168 -2.13 -17.75 -1.76
CA LYS A 168 -2.89 -17.98 -0.53
C LYS A 168 -2.28 -17.31 0.70
N GLN A 169 -0.99 -16.92 0.65
CA GLN A 169 -0.27 -16.29 1.75
C GLN A 169 -0.21 -14.76 1.64
N ALA A 170 -0.93 -14.16 0.69
CA ALA A 170 -0.94 -12.72 0.52
C ALA A 170 -1.52 -12.00 1.77
N ILE A 171 -0.75 -11.05 2.32
CA ILE A 171 -1.02 -10.30 3.58
C ILE A 171 -2.41 -9.62 3.58
N TYR A 172 -2.96 -9.34 2.40
CA TYR A 172 -4.33 -8.85 2.27
C TYR A 172 -5.03 -9.68 1.20
N LYS A 173 -6.22 -10.21 1.52
CA LYS A 173 -7.11 -10.96 0.61
C LYS A 173 -7.64 -10.14 -0.58
N ASN A 174 -6.95 -9.07 -0.98
CA ASN A 174 -7.27 -8.33 -2.19
C ASN A 174 -6.84 -9.15 -3.41
N GLN A 175 -7.80 -9.90 -3.95
CA GLN A 175 -7.63 -10.87 -5.04
C GLN A 175 -6.77 -10.32 -6.18
N ARG A 176 -6.93 -9.04 -6.54
CA ARG A 176 -6.26 -8.42 -7.69
C ARG A 176 -4.74 -8.22 -7.55
N THR A 177 -4.21 -8.21 -6.33
CA THR A 177 -2.76 -8.16 -6.09
C THR A 177 -2.15 -9.52 -5.75
N ALA A 178 -3.01 -10.50 -5.45
CA ALA A 178 -2.63 -11.87 -5.12
C ALA A 178 -2.61 -12.80 -6.34
N GLU A 179 -3.20 -12.40 -7.47
CA GLU A 179 -3.07 -13.13 -8.75
C GLU A 179 -1.60 -13.41 -9.07
N ILE A 180 -1.29 -14.68 -9.31
CA ILE A 180 0.02 -15.16 -9.74
C ILE A 180 0.04 -15.15 -11.27
N TRP A 181 1.01 -14.42 -11.83
CA TRP A 181 1.21 -14.30 -13.26
C TRP A 181 2.38 -15.17 -13.68
N ALA A 182 2.23 -15.85 -14.82
CA ALA A 182 3.22 -16.74 -15.42
C ALA A 182 3.46 -16.36 -16.88
N TYR A 183 4.68 -16.62 -17.36
CA TYR A 183 5.01 -16.53 -18.78
C TYR A 183 4.36 -17.68 -19.54
N CYS A 184 3.82 -17.40 -20.74
CA CYS A 184 3.33 -18.43 -21.63
C CYS A 184 4.49 -18.97 -22.48
N THR A 185 4.92 -20.20 -22.23
CA THR A 185 5.62 -21.00 -23.24
C THR A 185 4.58 -21.46 -24.25
N LEU A 186 4.55 -20.80 -25.42
CA LEU A 186 3.89 -21.34 -26.60
C LEU A 186 4.70 -22.54 -27.11
#